data_AF-A0A151EU77-F1
#
_entry.id   AF-A0A151EU77-F1
#
_cell.length_a   1.000
_cell.length_b   1.000
_cell.length_c   1.000
_cell.angle_alpha   90.00
_cell.angle_beta   90.00
_cell.angle_gamma   90.00
#
_symmetry.space_group_name_H-M   'P 1'
#
loop_
_entity.id
_entity.type
_entity.pdbx_description
1 polymer ?
#
loop_
_entity_poly.entity_id
_entity_poly.type
_entity_poly.pdbx_seq_one_letter_code
_entity_poly.pdbx_strand_id
1 'polypeptide(L)'
;MKIGAIEKLQHLNAVVAFLFCILYPLLQYGGGVTYGLFVWIGSLPLLYFANLITYRGMSEEDTRIGKKAGILGNWCFIFFLLGMLWDNDTLMFAAFIPFIILIVAAIYMSKFRKRTL
;
A
#
# COMPACT_ATOMS: atom_id res chain seq x y z
N MET A 1 -16.48 -0.89 18.90
CA MET A 1 -15.06 -0.44 18.85
C MET A 1 -15.02 0.87 18.07
N LYS A 2 -14.45 1.96 18.61
CA LYS A 2 -14.33 3.22 17.85
C LYS A 2 -13.18 3.06 16.84
N ILE A 3 -13.51 3.09 15.54
CA ILE A 3 -12.51 3.00 14.47
C ILE A 3 -11.63 4.25 14.51
N GLY A 4 -10.31 4.04 14.61
CA GLY A 4 -9.33 5.13 14.62
C GLY A 4 -9.23 5.85 13.28
N ALA A 5 -8.74 7.09 13.26
CA ALA A 5 -8.62 7.88 12.03
C ALA A 5 -7.78 7.18 10.94
N ILE A 6 -6.72 6.46 11.32
CA ILE A 6 -5.84 5.73 10.40
C ILE A 6 -6.53 4.50 9.81
N GLU A 7 -7.37 3.80 10.58
CA GLU A 7 -8.14 2.67 10.06
C GLU A 7 -9.18 3.14 9.05
N LYS A 8 -9.86 4.27 9.33
CA LYS A 8 -10.75 4.91 8.35
C LYS A 8 -10.00 5.25 7.06
N LEU A 9 -8.78 5.79 7.18
CA LEU A 9 -7.93 6.08 6.03
C LEU A 9 -7.53 4.81 5.27
N GLN A 10 -7.21 3.70 5.95
CA GLN A 10 -6.92 2.42 5.31
C GLN A 10 -8.13 1.88 4.55
N HIS A 11 -9.34 1.92 5.13
CA HIS A 11 -10.55 1.48 4.44
C HIS A 11 -10.90 2.37 3.25
N LEU A 12 -10.81 3.69 3.41
CA LEU A 12 -10.97 4.62 2.29
C LEU A 12 -9.96 4.30 1.19
N ASN A 13 -8.70 4.05 1.56
CA ASN A 13 -7.66 3.68 0.61
C ASN A 13 -7.95 2.34 -0.10
N ALA A 14 -8.54 1.36 0.59
CA ALA A 14 -8.96 0.10 -0.02
C ALA A 14 -10.00 0.33 -1.12
N VAL A 15 -10.95 1.25 -0.89
CA VAL A 15 -11.99 1.62 -1.86
C VAL A 15 -11.41 2.42 -3.03
N VAL A 16 -10.52 3.38 -2.75
CA VAL A 16 -9.85 4.15 -3.82
C VAL A 16 -8.97 3.23 -4.68
N ALA A 17 -8.23 2.32 -4.06
CA ALA A 17 -7.44 1.30 -4.74
C ALA A 17 -8.32 0.38 -5.60
N PHE A 18 -9.47 -0.05 -5.08
CA PHE A 18 -10.45 -0.84 -5.84
C PHE A 18 -10.89 -0.09 -7.11
N LEU A 19 -11.36 1.15 -6.96
CA LEU A 19 -11.80 1.96 -8.09
C LEU A 19 -10.68 2.17 -9.10
N PHE A 20 -9.45 2.42 -8.64
CA PHE A 20 -8.31 2.57 -9.52
C PHE A 20 -8.00 1.28 -10.29
N CYS A 21 -7.95 0.13 -9.62
CA CYS A 21 -7.64 -1.16 -10.25
C CYS A 21 -8.69 -1.57 -11.28
N ILE A 22 -9.96 -1.15 -11.12
CA ILE A 22 -11.01 -1.42 -12.10
C ILE A 22 -11.01 -0.38 -13.23
N LEU A 23 -11.04 0.90 -12.89
CA LEU A 23 -11.22 1.98 -13.86
C LEU A 23 -10.00 2.18 -14.75
N TYR A 24 -8.78 2.06 -14.20
CA TYR A 24 -7.57 2.31 -14.98
C TYR A 24 -7.43 1.33 -16.16
N PRO A 25 -7.48 -0.01 -15.96
CA PRO A 25 -7.42 -0.94 -17.08
C PRO A 25 -8.58 -0.80 -18.07
N LEU A 26 -9.78 -0.52 -17.57
CA LEU A 26 -10.98 -0.36 -18.39
C LEU A 26 -10.84 0.84 -19.34
N LEU A 27 -10.34 1.97 -18.82
CA LEU A 27 -10.21 3.21 -19.58
C LEU A 27 -9.00 3.23 -20.52
N GLN A 28 -7.88 2.64 -20.11
CA GLN A 28 -6.62 2.74 -20.86
C GLN A 28 -6.40 1.61 -21.87
N TYR A 29 -6.89 0.40 -21.57
CA TYR A 29 -6.57 -0.80 -22.37
C TYR A 29 -7.78 -1.62 -22.79
N GLY A 30 -9.00 -1.18 -22.43
CA GLY A 30 -10.21 -1.99 -22.62
C GLY A 30 -10.15 -3.31 -21.84
N GLY A 31 -9.34 -3.38 -20.79
CA GLY A 31 -9.12 -4.59 -20.00
C GLY A 31 -10.36 -4.99 -19.19
N GLY A 32 -10.55 -6.29 -19.01
CA GLY A 32 -11.65 -6.83 -18.21
C GLY A 32 -11.51 -6.53 -16.71
N VAL A 33 -12.65 -6.28 -16.05
CA VAL A 33 -12.79 -6.06 -14.59
C VAL A 33 -12.07 -7.13 -13.77
N THR A 34 -12.01 -8.36 -14.26
CA THR A 34 -11.37 -9.51 -13.62
C THR A 34 -9.91 -9.25 -13.24
N TYR A 35 -9.10 -8.68 -14.14
CA TYR A 35 -7.69 -8.43 -13.84
C TYR A 35 -7.51 -7.37 -12.76
N GLY A 36 -8.33 -6.31 -12.81
CA GLY A 36 -8.37 -5.29 -11.77
C GLY A 36 -8.75 -5.85 -10.40
N LEU A 37 -9.72 -6.78 -10.36
CA LEU A 37 -10.09 -7.48 -9.13
C LEU A 37 -8.93 -8.32 -8.59
N PHE A 38 -8.22 -9.05 -9.44
CA PHE A 38 -7.05 -9.85 -9.01
C PHE A 38 -5.96 -8.98 -8.39
N VAL A 39 -5.63 -7.85 -9.02
CA VAL A 39 -4.64 -6.91 -8.49
C VAL A 39 -5.10 -6.36 -7.14
N TRP A 40 -6.35 -5.93 -7.04
CA TRP A 40 -6.90 -5.38 -5.80
C TRP A 40 -6.91 -6.42 -4.67
N ILE A 41 -7.40 -7.64 -4.92
CA ILE A 41 -7.41 -8.71 -3.91
C ILE A 41 -5.98 -9.04 -3.47
N GLY A 42 -5.04 -9.15 -4.41
CA GLY A 42 -3.64 -9.42 -4.14
C GLY A 42 -2.94 -8.32 -3.33
N SER A 43 -3.48 -7.08 -3.34
CA SER A 43 -2.90 -5.95 -2.63
C SER A 43 -3.46 -5.77 -1.20
N LEU A 44 -4.63 -6.35 -0.88
CA LEU A 44 -5.23 -6.29 0.47
C LEU A 44 -4.31 -6.79 1.58
N PRO A 45 -3.56 -7.90 1.43
CA PRO A 45 -2.61 -8.34 2.44
C PRO A 45 -1.56 -7.28 2.79
N LEU A 46 -1.10 -6.49 1.80
CA LEU A 46 -0.13 -5.41 2.05
C LEU A 46 -0.77 -4.23 2.78
N LEU A 47 -2.01 -3.88 2.41
CA LEU A 47 -2.75 -2.79 3.05
C LEU A 47 -3.06 -3.09 4.52
N TYR A 48 -3.39 -4.35 4.83
CA TYR A 48 -3.79 -4.80 6.15
C TYR A 48 -2.71 -5.59 6.90
N PHE A 49 -1.49 -5.68 6.37
CA PHE A 49 -0.38 -6.44 6.96
C PHE A 49 -0.15 -6.10 8.44
N ALA A 50 -0.17 -4.81 8.77
CA ALA A 50 0.00 -4.33 10.15
C ALA A 50 -1.12 -4.75 11.10
N ASN A 51 -2.31 -5.07 10.59
CA ASN A 51 -3.43 -5.61 11.38
C ASN A 51 -3.32 -7.12 11.53
N LEU A 52 -2.69 -7.81 10.57
CA LEU A 52 -2.50 -9.26 10.57
C LEU A 52 -1.33 -9.69 11.46
N ILE A 53 -0.28 -8.87 11.54
CA ILE A 53 1.00 -9.21 12.20
C ILE A 53 1.15 -8.49 13.55
N THR A 54 0.04 -8.15 14.18
CA THR A 54 0.03 -7.60 15.54
C THR A 54 0.59 -8.63 16.52
N TYR A 55 1.91 -8.66 16.69
CA TYR A 55 2.63 -9.52 17.64
C TYR A 55 2.51 -8.92 19.04
N ARG A 56 2.42 -9.79 20.06
CA ARG A 56 2.50 -9.39 21.47
C ARG A 56 3.85 -8.68 21.71
N GLY A 57 3.80 -7.40 22.05
CA GLY A 57 4.96 -6.57 22.35
C GLY A 57 5.22 -5.42 21.36
N MET A 58 4.45 -5.30 20.29
CA MET A 58 4.54 -4.17 19.37
C MET A 58 3.85 -2.93 19.99
N SER A 59 4.51 -1.77 19.97
CA SER A 59 3.90 -0.54 20.50
C SER A 59 2.72 -0.10 19.62
N GLU A 60 1.79 0.67 20.19
CA GLU A 60 0.71 1.28 19.41
C GLU A 60 1.24 2.21 18.31
N GLU A 61 2.41 2.81 18.54
CA GLU A 61 3.09 3.68 17.60
C GLU A 61 3.67 2.90 16.42
N ASP A 62 4.33 1.77 16.67
CA ASP A 62 4.84 0.87 15.62
C ASP A 62 3.69 0.32 14.76
N THR A 63 2.57 -0.06 15.40
CA THR A 63 1.37 -0.52 14.69
C THR A 63 0.81 0.59 13.79
N ARG A 64 0.78 1.83 14.30
CA ARG A 64 0.32 3.02 13.56
C ARG A 64 1.23 3.34 12.37
N ILE A 65 2.54 3.21 12.53
CA ILE A 65 3.52 3.39 11.45
C ILE A 65 3.35 2.29 10.41
N GLY A 66 3.21 1.03 10.85
CA GLY A 66 2.95 -0.11 9.98
C GLY A 66 1.68 0.07 9.14
N LYS A 67 0.59 0.56 9.73
CA LYS A 67 -0.65 0.88 9.00
C LYS A 67 -0.44 1.92 7.90
N LYS A 68 0.35 2.98 8.17
CA LYS A 68 0.69 4.00 7.17
C LYS A 68 1.62 3.46 6.08
N ALA A 69 2.61 2.66 6.45
CA ALA A 69 3.51 2.00 5.51
C ALA A 69 2.74 1.02 4.60
N GLY A 70 1.74 0.31 5.13
CA GLY A 70 0.85 -0.56 4.36
C GLY A 70 0.06 0.19 3.29
N ILE A 71 -0.37 1.43 3.54
CA ILE A 71 -1.00 2.29 2.52
C ILE A 71 -0.05 2.56 1.35
N LEU A 72 1.20 2.94 1.63
CA LEU A 72 2.19 3.23 0.59
C LEU A 72 2.64 1.96 -0.15
N GLY A 73 2.86 0.87 0.58
CA GLY A 73 3.23 -0.43 0.03
C GLY A 73 2.14 -0.99 -0.88
N ASN A 74 0.87 -0.82 -0.51
CA ASN A 74 -0.27 -1.16 -1.34
C ASN A 74 -0.23 -0.44 -2.71
N TRP A 75 0.00 0.87 -2.74
CA TRP A 75 0.09 1.63 -3.99
C TRP A 75 1.31 1.27 -4.83
N CYS A 76 2.46 1.05 -4.19
CA CYS A 76 3.66 0.57 -4.88
C CYS A 76 3.36 -0.75 -5.61
N PHE A 77 2.70 -1.70 -4.94
CA PHE A 77 2.35 -2.98 -5.51
C PHE A 77 1.32 -2.84 -6.64
N ILE A 78 0.26 -2.05 -6.44
CA ILE A 78 -0.77 -1.81 -7.46
C ILE A 78 -0.15 -1.21 -8.73
N PHE A 79 0.64 -0.14 -8.60
CA PHE A 79 1.25 0.51 -9.76
C PHE A 79 2.23 -0.41 -10.48
N PHE A 80 3.06 -1.13 -9.73
CA PHE A 80 4.02 -2.06 -10.32
C PHE A 80 3.30 -3.20 -11.05
N LEU A 81 2.28 -3.82 -10.43
CA LEU A 81 1.59 -4.96 -11.01
C LEU A 81 0.71 -4.58 -12.20
N LEU A 82 -0.01 -3.45 -12.12
CA LEU A 82 -0.74 -2.92 -13.29
C LEU A 82 0.23 -2.50 -14.40
N GLY A 83 1.37 -1.90 -14.04
CA GLY A 83 2.41 -1.55 -15.00
C GLY A 83 2.94 -2.78 -15.74
N MET A 84 3.23 -3.86 -15.02
CA MET A 84 3.67 -5.13 -15.62
C MET A 84 2.59 -5.80 -16.48
N LEU A 85 1.33 -5.82 -16.03
CA LEU A 85 0.25 -6.53 -16.75
C LEU A 85 -0.11 -5.89 -18.09
N TRP A 86 0.19 -4.61 -18.28
CA TRP A 86 -0.12 -3.85 -19.48
C TRP A 86 1.10 -3.16 -20.11
N ASP A 87 2.31 -3.62 -19.76
CA ASP A 87 3.58 -3.08 -20.26
C ASP A 87 3.66 -1.54 -20.20
N ASN A 88 3.15 -0.94 -19.12
CA ASN A 88 3.15 0.50 -18.91
C ASN A 88 4.32 0.93 -18.02
N ASP A 89 5.40 1.35 -18.69
CA ASP A 89 6.59 1.88 -18.04
C ASP A 89 6.29 3.06 -17.10
N THR A 90 5.32 3.91 -17.44
CA THR A 90 4.97 5.08 -16.60
C THR A 90 4.42 4.65 -15.25
N LEU A 91 3.56 3.63 -15.20
CA LEU A 91 3.06 3.05 -13.95
C LEU A 91 4.17 2.34 -13.17
N MET A 92 5.03 1.60 -13.86
CA MET A 92 6.17 0.96 -13.22
C MET A 92 7.10 1.99 -12.58
N PHE A 93 7.39 3.10 -13.28
CA PHE A 93 8.16 4.22 -12.75
C PHE A 93 7.43 4.92 -11.58
N ALA A 94 6.11 5.10 -11.68
CA ALA A 94 5.32 5.70 -10.60
C ALA A 94 5.35 4.86 -9.32
N ALA A 95 5.55 3.54 -9.40
CA ALA A 95 5.71 2.67 -8.23
C ALA A 95 6.98 2.99 -7.43
N PHE A 96 8.03 3.56 -8.05
CA PHE A 96 9.27 3.89 -7.35
C PHE A 96 9.11 5.07 -6.38
N ILE A 97 8.19 6.00 -6.63
CA ILE A 97 7.98 7.16 -5.75
C ILE A 97 7.58 6.72 -4.32
N PRO A 98 6.49 5.95 -4.11
CA PRO A 98 6.14 5.47 -2.78
C PRO A 98 7.20 4.52 -2.21
N PHE A 99 7.90 3.76 -3.07
CA PHE A 99 9.00 2.90 -2.64
C PHE A 99 10.18 3.68 -2.03
N ILE A 100 10.61 4.76 -2.68
CA ILE A 100 11.66 5.65 -2.17
C ILE A 100 11.24 6.27 -0.84
N ILE A 101 9.97 6.72 -0.72
CA ILE A 101 9.44 7.26 0.53
C ILE A 101 9.53 6.23 1.66
N LEU A 102 9.17 4.96 1.38
CA LEU A 102 9.29 3.88 2.36
C LEU A 102 10.74 3.62 2.78
N ILE A 103 11.68 3.61 1.83
CA ILE A 103 13.11 3.44 2.12
C ILE A 103 13.63 4.57 3.01
N VAL A 104 13.36 5.82 2.64
CA VAL A 104 13.81 7.00 3.41
C VAL A 104 13.21 6.97 4.82
N ALA A 105 11.92 6.64 4.95
CA ALA A 105 11.27 6.49 6.24
C ALA A 105 11.90 5.38 7.08
N ALA A 106 12.19 4.21 6.49
CA ALA A 106 12.84 3.10 7.18
C ALA A 106 14.25 3.46 7.67
N ILE A 107 15.06 4.12 6.82
CA ILE A 107 16.40 4.60 7.20
C ILE A 107 16.32 5.61 8.34
N TYR A 108 15.40 6.58 8.25
CA TYR A 108 15.23 7.60 9.30
C TYR A 108 14.84 6.97 10.64
N MET A 109 13.85 6.07 10.63
CA MET A 109 13.42 5.37 11.85
C MET A 109 14.53 4.50 12.45
N SER A 110 15.30 3.77 11.64
CA SER A 110 16.41 2.95 12.14
C SER A 110 17.52 3.80 12.79
N LYS A 111 17.84 4.96 12.22
CA LYS A 111 18.84 5.88 12.79
C LYS A 111 18.35 6.58 14.06
N PHE A 112 17.08 6.97 14.11
CA PHE A 112 16.52 7.64 15.29
C PHE A 112 16.41 6.68 16.48
N ARG A 113 15.97 5.44 16.24
CA ARG A 113 15.85 4.40 17.27
C ARG A 113 17.20 4.01 17.88
N LYS A 114 18.31 4.08 17.10
CA LYS A 114 19.68 3.87 17.61
C LYS A 114 20.22 5.02 18.47
N ARG A 115 19.58 6.20 18.47
CA ARG A 115 20.00 7.36 19.30
C ARG A 115 19.23 7.48 20.62
N THR A 116 18.12 6.75 20.76
CA THR A 116 17.24 6.79 21.94
C THR A 116 17.42 5.60 22.87
N LEU A 117 18.17 4.57 22.44
CA LEU A 117 18.67 3.44 23.24
C LEU A 117 20.15 3.67 23.54
#